data_AF-A0A0A0EDM8-F1
#
_entry.id   AF-A0A0A0EDM8-F1
#
_cell.length_a   1.000
_cell.length_b   1.000
_cell.length_c   1.000
_cell.angle_alpha   90.00
_cell.angle_beta   90.00
_cell.angle_gamma   90.00
#
_symmetry.space_group_name_H-M   'P 1'
#
loop_
_entity.id
_entity.type
_entity.pdbx_description
1 polymer ?
#
loop_
_entity_poly.entity_id
_entity_poly.type
_entity_poly.pdbx_seq_one_letter_code
_entity_poly.pdbx_strand_id
1 'polypeptide(L)' 'MSDLFAFLLSPAGIAAYAAFWALKLLAGAWAIRQGLTLLPERSRNWTEAQLARIGLLARKSPLG' A
#
# COMPACT_ATOMS: atom_id res chain seq x y z
N MET A 1 16.24 27.70 13.02
CA MET A 1 16.50 26.75 11.91
C MET A 1 17.30 25.55 12.38
N SER A 2 18.34 25.73 13.21
CA SER A 2 19.17 24.65 13.79
C SER A 2 18.38 23.54 14.49
N ASP A 3 17.37 23.88 15.29
CA ASP A 3 16.69 22.91 16.16
C ASP A 3 15.80 21.94 15.39
N LEU A 4 15.26 22.39 14.25
CA LEU A 4 14.45 21.58 13.36
C LEU A 4 15.32 20.54 12.62
N PHE A 5 16.51 20.95 12.17
CA PHE A 5 17.50 20.04 11.58
C PHE A 5 18.10 19.09 12.62
N ALA A 6 18.36 19.57 13.84
CA ALA A 6 18.81 18.73 14.95
C ALA A 6 17.79 17.67 15.31
N PHE A 7 16.50 18.02 15.31
CA PHE A 7 15.41 17.06 15.51
C PHE A 7 15.28 16.10 14.33
N LEU A 8 15.24 16.58 13.08
CA LEU A 8 15.10 15.74 11.88
C LEU A 8 16.22 14.71 11.74
N LEU A 9 17.45 15.08 12.08
CA LEU A 9 18.63 14.20 12.03
C LEU A 9 18.83 13.39 13.32
N SER A 10 18.06 13.66 14.37
CA SER A 10 18.07 12.83 15.58
C SER A 10 17.45 11.45 15.31
N PRO A 11 17.79 10.43 16.10
CA PRO A 11 17.14 9.12 16.02
C PRO A 11 15.62 9.18 16.13
N ALA A 12 15.09 10.10 16.95
CA ALA A 12 13.65 10.31 17.10
C ALA A 12 12.99 10.91 15.85
N GLY A 13 13.64 11.89 15.21
CA GLY A 13 13.15 12.49 13.96
C GLY A 13 13.15 11.50 12.80
N ILE A 14 14.20 10.69 12.68
CA ILE A 14 14.28 9.60 11.68
C ILE A 14 13.18 8.57 11.93
N ALA A 15 12.98 8.15 13.19
CA ALA A 15 11.91 7.22 13.54
C ALA A 15 10.52 7.79 13.23
N ALA A 16 10.26 9.06 13.56
CA ALA A 16 9.01 9.73 13.24
C ALA A 16 8.78 9.84 11.72
N TYR A 17 9.82 10.15 10.95
CA TYR A 17 9.76 10.20 9.50
C TYR A 17 9.48 8.83 8.88
N ALA A 18 10.16 7.79 9.35
CA ALA A 18 9.91 6.41 8.93
C ALA A 18 8.49 5.95 9.29
N ALA A 19 8.02 6.27 10.49
CA ALA A 19 6.66 5.96 10.94
C ALA A 19 5.60 6.68 10.10
N PHE A 20 5.82 7.95 9.76
CA PHE A 20 4.94 8.70 8.86
C PHE A 20 4.82 8.00 7.50
N TRP A 21 5.93 7.56 6.90
CA TRP A 21 5.90 6.83 5.64
C TRP A 21 5.24 5.45 5.75
N ALA A 22 5.53 4.70 6.80
CA ALA A 22 4.91 3.40 7.04
C ALA A 22 3.39 3.52 7.17
N LEU A 23 2.91 4.49 7.95
CA LEU A 23 1.48 4.79 8.10
C LEU A 23 0.85 5.21 6.78
N LYS A 24 1.51 6.07 6.00
CA LYS A 24 1.03 6.51 4.69
C LYS A 24 0.87 5.34 3.71
N LEU A 25 1.84 4.42 3.68
CA LEU A 25 1.77 3.22 2.83
C LEU A 25 0.67 2.26 3.28
N LEU A 26 0.54 2.03 4.59
CA LEU A 26 -0.53 1.19 5.15
C LEU A 26 -1.91 1.77 4.87
N ALA A 27 -2.10 3.07 5.09
CA ALA A 27 -3.34 3.78 4.80
C ALA A 27 -3.65 3.75 3.29
N GLY A 28 -2.65 3.96 2.43
CA GLY A 28 -2.80 3.85 0.98
C GLY A 28 -3.21 2.46 0.52
N ALA A 29 -2.57 1.41 1.04
CA ALA A 29 -2.92 0.02 0.75
C ALA A 29 -4.34 -0.32 1.23
N TRP A 30 -4.72 0.17 2.43
CA TRP A 30 -6.07 0.02 2.94
C TRP A 30 -7.10 0.75 2.07
N ALA A 31 -6.83 1.99 1.65
CA ALA A 31 -7.70 2.75 0.78
C ALA A 31 -7.89 2.09 -0.59
N ILE A 32 -6.83 1.53 -1.19
CA ILE A 32 -6.91 0.74 -2.43
C ILE A 32 -7.80 -0.48 -2.21
N ARG A 33 -7.62 -1.21 -1.10
CA ARG A 33 -8.44 -2.38 -0.77
C ARG A 33 -9.92 -2.02 -0.61
N GLN A 34 -10.23 -0.91 0.06
CA GLN A 34 -11.61 -0.42 0.20
C GLN A 34 -12.19 0.03 -1.16
N GLY A 35 -11.38 0.71 -1.99
CA GLY A 35 -11.76 1.08 -3.35
C GLY A 35 -12.11 -0.13 -4.20
N LEU A 36 -11.35 -1.23 -4.09
CA LEU A 36 -11.64 -2.49 -4.78
C LEU A 36 -12.92 -3.16 -4.29
N THR A 37 -13.31 -3.01 -3.02
CA THR A 37 -14.60 -3.53 -2.53
C THR A 37 -15.80 -2.71 -2.98
N LEU A 38 -15.60 -1.44 -3.31
CA LEU A 38 -16.65 -0.54 -3.83
C LEU A 38 -16.75 -0.56 -5.36
N LEU A 39 -15.79 -1.20 -6.05
CA LEU A 39 -15.77 -1.26 -7.51
C LEU A 39 -16.83 -2.23 -8.04
N PRO A 40 -17.57 -1.86 -9.11
CA PRO A 40 -18.52 -2.76 -9.77
C PRO A 40 -17.84 -4.06 -10.23
N GLU A 41 -18.59 -5.17 -10.25
CA GLU A 41 -18.06 -6.51 -10.60
C GLU A 41 -17.25 -6.53 -11.91
N ARG A 42 -17.65 -5.73 -12.90
CA ARG A 42 -16.95 -5.60 -14.19
C ARG A 42 -15.52 -5.08 -14.04
N SER A 43 -15.31 -4.12 -13.14
CA SER A 43 -14.00 -3.54 -12.86
C SER A 43 -13.16 -4.49 -12.01
N ARG A 44 -13.79 -5.22 -11.07
CA ARG A 44 -13.12 -6.23 -10.25
C ARG A 44 -12.55 -7.36 -11.10
N ASN A 45 -13.31 -7.87 -12.07
CA ASN A 45 -12.84 -8.90 -13.02
C ASN A 45 -11.68 -8.38 -13.88
N TRP A 46 -11.69 -7.11 -14.27
CA TRP A 46 -10.58 -6.50 -15.02
C TRP A 46 -9.32 -6.34 -14.16
N THR A 47 -9.47 -5.91 -12.91
CA THR A 47 -8.35 -5.80 -11.97
C THR A 47 -7.79 -7.18 -11.60
N GLU A 48 -8.62 -8.19 -11.39
CA GLU A 48 -8.19 -9.58 -11.19
C GLU A 48 -7.44 -10.11 -12.43
N ALA A 49 -7.91 -9.81 -13.64
CA ALA A 49 -7.22 -10.17 -14.88
C ALA A 49 -5.86 -9.45 -15.02
N GLN A 50 -5.77 -8.18 -14.65
CA GLN A 50 -4.52 -7.42 -14.66
C GLN A 50 -3.55 -7.90 -13.57
N LEU A 51 -4.04 -8.16 -12.35
CA LEU A 51 -3.26 -8.69 -11.22
C LEU A 51 -2.73 -10.11 -11.51
N ALA A 52 -3.52 -10.95 -12.18
CA ALA A 52 -3.08 -12.25 -12.68
C ALA A 52 -2.02 -12.10 -13.79
N ARG A 53 -2.16 -11.10 -14.67
CA ARG A 53 -1.20 -10.85 -15.76
C ARG A 53 0.15 -10.37 -15.25
N ILE A 54 0.20 -9.60 -14.16
CA ILE A 54 1.45 -9.15 -13.52
C ILE A 54 1.97 -10.16 -12.47
N GLY A 55 1.36 -11.34 -12.34
CA GLY A 55 1.83 -12.43 -11.50
C GLY A 55 1.68 -12.22 -10.00
N LEU A 56 1.00 -11.14 -9.57
CA LEU A 56 0.78 -10.82 -8.15
C LEU A 56 -0.37 -11.63 -7.53
N LEU A 57 -1.27 -12.15 -8.36
CA LEU A 57 -2.21 -13.19 -7.96
C LEU A 57 -1.62 -14.53 -8.40
N ALA A 58 -1.11 -15.29 -7.44
CA ALA A 58 -0.86 -16.72 -7.65
C ALA A 58 -2.17 -17.33 -8.15
N ARG A 59 -2.14 -17.87 -9.37
CA ARG A 59 -3.21 -18.70 -9.92
C ARG A 59 -3.56 -19.72 -8.84
N LYS A 60 -4.65 -19.51 -8.10
CA LYS A 60 -5.26 -20.61 -7.37
C LYS A 60 -5.83 -21.50 -8.47
N SER A 61 -5.07 -22.53 -8.84
CA SER A 61 -5.53 -23.58 -9.74
C SER A 61 -6.92 -24.01 -9.26
N PRO A 62 -7.94 -24.07 -10.12
CA PRO A 62 -9.25 -24.57 -9.70
C PRO A 62 -9.22 -26.06 -9.31
N LEU A 63 -8.08 -26.75 -9.42
CA LEU A 63 -7.91 -28.16 -9.06
C LEU A 63 -6.48 -28.38 -8.54
N GLY A 64 -6.34 -28.76 -7.27
CA GLY A 64 -5.07 -29.06 -6.59
C GLY A 64 -5.13 -28.74 -5.11
#